data_AF-A0AAE1FYM7-F1
#
_entry.id   AF-A0AAE1FYM7-F1
#
_cell.length_a   1.000
_cell.length_b   1.000
_cell.length_c   1.000
_cell.angle_alpha   90.00
_cell.angle_beta   90.00
_cell.angle_gamma   90.00
#
_symmetry.space_group_name_H-M   'P 1'
#
loop_
_entity.id
_entity.type
_entity.pdbx_description
1 polymer ?
#
loop_
_entity_poly.entity_id
_entity_poly.type
_entity_poly.pdbx_seq_one_letter_code
_entity_poly.pdbx_strand_id
1 'polypeptide(L)'
;MIRHDSSARSLPLLHLGGYVDVQDHTNGRWDRVGVIVGIGQRSDYLVKMGSGRILWRNRRFLRPHRPMTPVGVKGQDTHHTITPQQPDPEEHHNLELPQRRGSRQRQEPQRLQVQWHASTYD
;
A
#
# COMPACT_ATOMS: atom_id res chain seq x y z
N MET A 1 24.16 7.17 1.96
CA MET A 1 23.47 6.85 0.69
C MET A 1 22.29 5.95 1.01
N ILE A 2 21.05 6.42 0.83
CA ILE A 2 19.85 5.60 1.09
C ILE A 2 19.71 4.62 -0.07
N ARG A 3 19.89 3.31 0.19
CA ARG A 3 19.63 2.27 -0.82
C ARG A 3 18.15 1.94 -0.81
N HIS A 4 17.49 2.10 -1.95
CA HIS A 4 16.15 1.60 -2.18
C HIS A 4 16.21 0.15 -2.67
N ASP A 5 15.14 -0.61 -2.41
CA ASP A 5 15.00 -1.97 -2.92
C ASP A 5 14.86 -1.93 -4.45
N SER A 6 15.88 -2.38 -5.17
CA SER A 6 15.90 -2.41 -6.64
C SER A 6 14.88 -3.38 -7.24
N SER A 7 14.31 -4.28 -6.43
CA SER A 7 13.24 -5.19 -6.85
C SER A 7 11.82 -4.59 -6.69
N ALA A 8 11.72 -3.37 -6.17
CA ALA A 8 10.44 -2.70 -5.96
C ALA A 8 9.77 -2.38 -7.30
N ARG A 9 8.55 -2.91 -7.50
CA ARG A 9 7.73 -2.60 -8.68
C ARG A 9 7.13 -1.21 -8.56
N SER A 10 7.07 -0.49 -9.68
CA SER A 10 6.33 0.78 -9.77
C SER A 10 4.85 0.52 -9.57
N LEU A 11 4.22 1.26 -8.65
CA LEU A 11 2.80 1.18 -8.34
C LEU A 11 2.05 2.28 -9.11
N PRO A 12 0.87 2.00 -9.70
CA PRO A 12 0.11 3.02 -10.44
C PRO A 12 -0.18 4.23 -9.56
N LEU A 13 -0.06 5.45 -10.08
CA LEU A 13 -0.37 6.65 -9.30
C LEU A 13 -1.85 6.67 -8.87
N LEU A 14 -2.14 7.28 -7.73
CA LEU A 14 -3.50 7.49 -7.26
C LEU A 14 -3.86 8.97 -7.40
N HIS A 15 -5.12 9.27 -7.67
CA HIS A 15 -5.58 10.63 -7.92
C HIS A 15 -6.15 11.26 -6.65
N LEU A 16 -6.07 12.59 -6.56
CA LEU A 16 -6.76 13.37 -5.53
C LEU A 16 -8.27 13.09 -5.58
N GLY A 17 -8.92 13.06 -4.42
CA GLY A 17 -10.35 12.75 -4.28
C GLY A 17 -10.69 11.26 -4.42
N GLY A 18 -9.75 10.41 -4.84
CA GLY A 18 -9.99 8.97 -4.98
C GLY A 18 -10.19 8.28 -3.63
N TYR A 19 -11.17 7.39 -3.58
CA TYR A 19 -11.37 6.47 -2.45
C TYR A 19 -10.33 5.36 -2.48
N VAL A 20 -9.74 5.10 -1.32
CA VAL A 20 -8.69 4.10 -1.14
C VAL A 20 -8.92 3.26 0.09
N ASP A 21 -8.60 1.97 -0.04
CA ASP A 21 -8.37 1.10 1.10
C ASP A 21 -6.98 1.37 1.65
N VAL A 22 -6.88 1.48 2.97
CA VAL A 22 -5.68 1.75 3.73
C VAL A 22 -5.32 0.48 4.50
N GLN A 23 -4.10 -0.01 4.32
CA GLN A 23 -3.63 -1.14 5.08
C GLN A 23 -3.45 -0.75 6.55
N ASP A 24 -3.95 -1.53 7.50
CA ASP A 24 -3.62 -1.36 8.92
C ASP A 24 -2.19 -1.91 9.18
N HIS A 25 -1.37 -1.12 9.87
CA HIS A 25 0.02 -1.47 10.15
C HIS A 25 0.16 -2.58 11.20
N THR A 26 -0.85 -2.79 12.05
CA THR A 26 -0.82 -3.77 13.14
C THR A 26 -1.12 -5.17 12.64
N ASN A 27 -2.11 -5.31 11.75
CA ASN A 27 -2.64 -6.60 11.32
C ASN A 27 -2.47 -6.87 9.81
N GLY A 28 -2.04 -5.87 9.03
CA GLY A 28 -1.83 -5.99 7.59
C GLY A 28 -3.11 -6.08 6.75
N ARG A 29 -4.29 -5.91 7.34
CA ARG A 29 -5.59 -5.97 6.65
C ARG A 29 -5.89 -4.66 5.92
N TRP A 30 -6.71 -4.75 4.89
CA TRP A 30 -7.19 -3.62 4.09
C TRP A 30 -8.65 -3.34 4.49
N ASP A 31 -8.83 -2.85 5.71
CA ASP A 31 -10.13 -2.73 6.38
C ASP A 31 -10.58 -1.27 6.56
N ARG A 32 -9.68 -0.31 6.35
CA ARG A 32 -9.96 1.11 6.53
C ARG A 32 -10.11 1.79 5.18
N VAL A 33 -11.15 2.60 5.03
CA VAL A 33 -11.37 3.41 3.82
C VAL A 33 -11.05 4.87 4.10
N GLY A 34 -10.42 5.53 3.14
CA GLY A 34 -10.13 6.95 3.18
C GLY A 34 -10.15 7.61 1.80
N VAL A 35 -10.02 8.93 1.78
CA VAL A 35 -9.98 9.74 0.56
C VAL A 35 -8.63 10.42 0.45
N ILE A 36 -8.03 10.39 -0.73
CA ILE A 36 -6.78 11.10 -0.99
C ILE A 36 -7.05 12.59 -1.03
N VAL A 37 -6.36 13.35 -0.18
CA VAL A 37 -6.44 14.81 -0.10
C VAL A 37 -5.14 15.49 -0.53
N GLY A 38 -4.05 14.75 -0.71
CA GLY A 38 -2.76 15.30 -1.15
C GLY A 38 -1.80 14.24 -1.67
N ILE A 39 -0.86 14.65 -2.52
CA ILE A 39 0.20 13.82 -3.07
C ILE A 39 1.54 14.44 -2.68
N GLY A 40 2.40 13.66 -2.04
CA GLY A 40 3.74 14.03 -1.62
C GLY A 40 4.81 13.63 -2.64
N GLN A 41 6.03 14.11 -2.42
CA GLN A 41 7.15 13.99 -3.38
C GLN A 41 7.71 12.56 -3.50
N ARG A 42 7.54 11.72 -2.47
CA ARG A 42 8.18 10.39 -2.36
C ARG A 42 7.18 9.23 -2.38
N SER A 43 6.13 9.35 -3.20
CA SER A 43 5.01 8.39 -3.24
C SER A 43 4.25 8.29 -1.91
N ASP A 44 4.32 9.33 -1.08
CA ASP A 44 3.50 9.47 0.11
C ASP A 44 2.24 10.24 -0.24
N TYR A 45 1.13 9.89 0.37
CA TYR A 45 -0.19 10.43 0.09
C TYR A 45 -0.80 10.90 1.38
N LEU A 46 -1.43 12.07 1.35
CA LEU A 46 -2.22 12.56 2.46
C LEU A 46 -3.62 11.98 2.33
N VAL A 47 -4.06 11.23 3.34
CA VAL A 47 -5.33 10.50 3.32
C VAL A 47 -6.21 10.95 4.47
N LYS A 48 -7.44 11.35 4.16
CA LYS A 48 -8.50 11.64 5.13
C LYS A 48 -9.30 10.36 5.40
N MET A 49 -9.24 9.88 6.63
CA MET A 49 -9.97 8.69 7.09
C MET A 49 -11.45 9.01 7.34
N GLY A 50 -12.31 7.98 7.36
CA GLY A 50 -13.72 8.13 7.75
C GLY A 50 -13.93 8.71 9.16
N SER A 51 -12.95 8.59 10.05
CA SER A 51 -12.97 9.22 11.38
C SER A 51 -12.61 10.71 11.39
N GLY A 52 -12.30 11.31 10.23
CA GLY A 52 -11.87 12.70 10.10
C GLY A 52 -10.37 12.93 10.30
N ARG A 53 -9.63 11.93 10.80
CA ARG A 53 -8.16 11.99 10.92
C ARG A 53 -7.52 12.08 9.55
N ILE A 54 -6.47 12.89 9.44
CA ILE A 54 -5.66 13.02 8.23
C ILE A 54 -4.26 12.52 8.53
N LEU A 55 -3.71 11.66 7.68
CA LEU A 55 -2.39 11.08 7.88
C LEU A 55 -1.66 10.86 6.56
N TRP A 56 -0.32 10.83 6.62
CA TRP A 56 0.51 10.45 5.50
C TRP A 56 0.60 8.92 5.39
N ARG A 57 0.38 8.39 4.17
CA ARG A 57 0.62 6.99 3.84
C ARG A 57 1.46 6.83 2.58
N ASN A 58 2.41 5.92 2.64
CA ASN A 58 3.13 5.49 1.46
C ASN A 58 2.19 4.72 0.50
N ARG A 59 2.37 4.93 -0.81
CA ARG A 59 1.59 4.31 -1.90
C ARG A 59 1.40 2.81 -1.77
N ARG A 60 2.39 2.10 -1.25
CA ARG A 60 2.34 0.64 -1.04
C ARG A 60 1.27 0.19 -0.05
N PHE A 61 0.85 1.10 0.85
CA PHE A 61 -0.15 0.86 1.89
C PHE A 61 -1.53 1.42 1.49
N LEU A 62 -1.71 1.77 0.22
CA LEU A 62 -2.94 2.27 -0.37
C LEU A 62 -3.36 1.41 -1.57
N ARG A 63 -4.65 1.13 -1.71
CA ARG A 63 -5.24 0.46 -2.88
C ARG A 63 -6.48 1.23 -3.32
N PRO A 64 -6.79 1.31 -4.62
CA PRO A 64 -8.07 1.83 -5.07
C PRO A 64 -9.20 1.06 -4.39
N HIS A 65 -10.12 1.78 -3.74
CA HIS A 65 -11.27 1.17 -3.08
C HIS A 65 -12.18 0.54 -4.14
N ARG A 66 -12.54 -0.73 -3.94
CA ARG A 66 -13.49 -1.45 -4.81
C ARG A 66 -14.70 -1.86 -3.95
N PRO A 67 -15.77 -1.06 -3.94
CA PRO A 67 -16.98 -1.47 -3.22
C PRO A 67 -17.50 -2.76 -3.85
N MET A 68 -17.89 -3.71 -3.01
CA MET A 68 -18.57 -4.93 -3.45
C MET A 68 -19.99 -4.53 -3.90
N THR A 69 -20.13 -4.05 -5.13
CA THR A 69 -21.45 -3.82 -5.72
C THR A 69 -22.10 -5.18 -5.98
N PRO A 70 -23.33 -5.44 -5.48
CA PRO A 70 -24.07 -6.63 -5.88
C PRO A 70 -24.22 -6.61 -7.40
N VAL A 71 -23.82 -7.72 -8.03
CA VAL A 71 -23.87 -7.94 -9.48
C VAL A 71 -25.26 -7.55 -10.00
N GLY A 72 -25.36 -6.47 -10.78
CA GLY A 72 -26.64 -6.13 -11.40
C GLY A 72 -26.92 -4.68 -11.77
N VAL A 73 -26.01 -3.72 -11.60
CA VAL A 73 -26.24 -2.37 -12.15
C VAL A 73 -24.96 -1.80 -12.73
N LYS A 74 -24.87 -1.75 -14.06
CA LYS A 74 -23.97 -0.83 -14.77
C LYS A 74 -24.49 0.60 -14.53
N GLY A 75 -24.20 1.15 -13.35
CA GLY A 75 -24.35 2.57 -13.05
C GLY A 75 -23.05 3.27 -13.38
N GLN A 76 -23.11 4.17 -14.35
CA GLN A 76 -22.02 4.98 -14.83
C GLN A 76 -21.84 6.16 -13.88
N ASP A 77 -20.78 6.17 -13.09
CA ASP A 77 -20.27 7.39 -12.49
C ASP A 77 -19.01 7.76 -13.27
N THR A 78 -19.23 8.63 -14.24
CA THR A 78 -18.25 9.28 -15.12
C THR A 78 -17.03 9.76 -14.34
N HIS A 79 -15.80 9.37 -14.70
CA HIS A 79 -14.95 10.17 -15.58
C HIS A 79 -14.23 9.29 -16.62
N HIS A 80 -14.66 9.42 -17.88
CA HIS A 80 -14.06 8.85 -19.10
C HIS A 80 -12.81 9.66 -19.49
N THR A 81 -11.62 9.10 -19.79
CA THR A 81 -11.15 8.28 -20.93
C THR A 81 -10.91 9.06 -22.23
N ILE A 82 -9.68 9.03 -22.76
CA ILE A 82 -9.42 8.73 -24.18
C ILE A 82 -8.18 7.81 -24.25
N THR A 83 -8.41 6.53 -24.57
CA THR A 83 -7.43 5.61 -25.17
C THR A 83 -8.10 5.07 -26.43
N PRO A 84 -7.55 5.24 -27.64
CA PRO A 84 -8.01 4.51 -28.82
C PRO A 84 -7.55 3.05 -28.72
N GLN A 85 -8.50 2.13 -28.74
CA GLN A 85 -8.29 0.69 -28.83
C GLN A 85 -8.04 0.25 -30.28
N GLN A 86 -7.29 -0.83 -30.48
CA GLN A 86 -7.54 -1.85 -31.52
C GLN A 86 -7.02 -3.24 -31.04
N PRO A 87 -7.52 -4.37 -31.61
CA PRO A 87 -7.90 -5.58 -30.86
C PRO A 87 -7.17 -6.89 -31.29
N ASP A 88 -7.55 -8.00 -30.61
CA ASP A 88 -7.43 -9.45 -30.95
C ASP A 88 -6.09 -10.21 -30.67
N PRO A 89 -6.12 -11.57 -30.51
CA PRO A 89 -6.88 -12.36 -29.53
C PRO A 89 -6.06 -13.51 -28.87
N GLU A 90 -6.62 -14.14 -27.82
CA GLU A 90 -6.39 -15.52 -27.29
C GLU A 90 -4.97 -16.00 -26.91
N GLU A 91 -4.79 -16.48 -25.66
CA GLU A 91 -4.37 -17.87 -25.39
C GLU A 91 -4.30 -18.19 -23.88
N HIS A 92 -4.88 -19.34 -23.53
CA HIS A 92 -4.91 -19.91 -22.18
C HIS A 92 -3.55 -20.54 -21.82
N HIS A 93 -2.88 -20.07 -20.76
CA HIS A 93 -1.89 -20.88 -20.07
C HIS A 93 -2.00 -20.72 -18.55
N ASN A 94 -2.59 -21.75 -17.96
CA ASN A 94 -2.58 -22.05 -16.55
C ASN A 94 -1.12 -22.32 -16.12
N LEU A 95 -0.44 -21.33 -15.56
CA LEU A 95 0.86 -21.51 -14.91
C LEU A 95 0.69 -21.26 -13.42
N GLU A 96 0.58 -22.36 -12.68
CA GLU A 96 0.61 -22.38 -11.22
C GLU A 96 1.94 -21.81 -10.75
N LEU A 97 1.94 -20.54 -10.33
CA LEU A 97 3.13 -19.86 -9.83
C LEU A 97 3.47 -20.41 -8.43
N PRO A 98 4.71 -20.90 -8.19
CA PRO A 98 5.08 -21.39 -6.87
C PRO A 98 5.00 -20.27 -5.83
N GLN A 99 4.41 -20.58 -4.67
CA GLN A 99 4.31 -19.67 -3.54
C GLN A 99 5.70 -19.19 -3.11
N ARG A 100 6.05 -17.96 -3.50
CA ARG A 100 7.34 -17.32 -3.18
C ARG A 100 7.40 -16.91 -1.71
N ARG A 101 7.65 -17.87 -0.82
CA ARG A 101 7.98 -17.60 0.59
C ARG A 101 9.45 -17.16 0.64
N GLY A 102 9.70 -15.94 1.11
CA GLY A 102 11.05 -15.38 1.17
C GLY A 102 11.95 -16.19 2.12
N SER A 103 13.13 -16.59 1.66
CA SER A 103 14.16 -17.29 2.42
C SER A 103 14.92 -16.41 3.43
N ARG A 104 14.29 -15.32 3.90
CA ARG A 104 14.94 -14.38 4.82
C ARG A 104 15.11 -15.05 6.18
N GLN A 105 16.36 -15.37 6.52
CA GLN A 105 16.73 -15.76 7.88
C GLN A 105 16.46 -14.59 8.83
N ARG A 106 15.66 -14.85 9.87
CA ARG A 106 15.37 -13.88 10.91
C ARG A 106 16.61 -13.75 11.79
N GLN A 107 17.27 -12.60 11.76
CA GLN A 107 18.34 -12.28 12.69
C GLN A 107 17.73 -11.75 13.99
N GLU A 108 18.15 -12.32 15.12
CA GLU A 108 17.69 -11.85 16.43
C GLU A 108 18.32 -10.50 16.76
N PRO A 109 17.55 -9.56 17.37
CA PRO A 109 18.10 -8.28 17.77
C PRO A 109 19.18 -8.49 18.83
N GLN A 110 20.35 -7.91 18.63
CA GLN A 110 21.39 -7.90 19.65
C GLN A 110 20.90 -7.08 20.85
N ARG A 111 20.71 -7.76 21.99
CA ARG A 111 20.32 -7.12 23.25
C ARG A 111 21.52 -6.36 23.79
N LEU A 112 21.39 -5.04 23.91
CA LEU A 112 22.39 -4.20 24.56
C LEU A 112 22.51 -4.64 26.03
N GLN A 113 23.67 -5.12 26.46
CA GLN A 113 23.95 -5.37 27.87
C GLN A 113 24.24 -4.02 28.53
N VAL A 114 23.28 -3.49 29.28
CA VAL A 114 23.47 -2.30 30.10
C VAL A 114 24.05 -2.75 31.44
N GLN A 115 25.35 -2.53 31.64
CA GLN A 115 25.96 -2.60 32.97
C GLN A 115 25.73 -1.28 33.68
N TRP A 116 24.85 -1.29 34.68
CA TRP A 116 24.73 -0.18 35.62
C TRP A 116 25.95 -0.21 36.54
N HIS A 117 26.86 0.75 36.36
CA HIS A 117 27.82 1.06 37.42
C HIS A 117 27.10 1.89 38.47
N ALA A 118 26.97 1.35 39.68
CA ALA A 118 26.54 2.12 40.84
C ALA A 118 27.67 3.10 41.17
N SER A 119 27.49 4.36 40.80
CA SER A 119 28.36 5.43 41.26
C SER A 119 27.90 5.82 42.66
N THR A 120 28.61 5.35 43.68
CA THR A 120 28.49 5.88 45.03
C THR A 120 29.08 7.29 44.99
N TYR A 121 28.26 8.30 45.29
CA TYR A 121 28.75 9.63 45.60
C TYR A 121 29.21 9.63 47.06
N ASP A 122 30.48 9.97 47.28
CA ASP A 122 31.02 10.36 48.59
C ASP A 122 30.70 11.84 48.84
#